data_AF-A0A5J9SYK3-F1
#
_entry.id   AF-A0A5J9SYK3-F1
#
_cell.length_a   1.000
_cell.length_b   1.000
_cell.length_c   1.000
_cell.angle_alpha   90.00
_cell.angle_beta   90.00
_cell.angle_gamma   90.00
#
_symmetry.space_group_name_H-M   'P 1'
#
loop_
_entity.id
_entity.type
_entity.pdbx_description
1 polymer ?
#
loop_
_entity_poly.entity_id
_entity_poly.type
_entity_poly.pdbx_seq_one_letter_code
_entity_poly.pdbx_strand_id
1 'polypeptide(L)'
;MVPLRDGGLEPALTWAHYKRVADVPDSDGRDFGTVADRVVGELWDFFRVEPEWSDRAVRRAYNACPKLITDMHYEANVQAVRTYHAKKLRKKVEKKEARTIWLTEEQYMQVILWWCATHWDCWEYFVKRWCDPEWQKTHEACRQRRLKMPALEQIC
;
A
#
# COMPACT_ATOMS: atom_id res chain seq x y z
N MET A 1 3.17 10.68 -8.11
CA MET A 1 2.64 9.92 -9.27
C MET A 1 3.80 9.41 -10.12
N VAL A 2 3.62 8.25 -10.76
CA VAL A 2 4.61 7.61 -11.63
C VAL A 2 4.04 7.60 -13.05
N PRO A 3 4.82 8.03 -14.06
CA PRO A 3 4.37 8.01 -15.44
C PRO A 3 4.30 6.59 -16.00
N LEU A 4 3.20 6.30 -16.67
CA LEU A 4 2.96 5.07 -17.39
C LEU A 4 3.43 5.20 -18.85
N ARG A 5 3.68 4.05 -19.49
CA ARG A 5 4.16 4.00 -20.88
C ARG A 5 3.14 4.52 -21.90
N ASP A 6 1.87 4.51 -21.55
CA ASP A 6 0.74 5.00 -22.35
C ASP A 6 0.45 6.49 -22.12
N GLY A 7 1.27 7.19 -21.33
CA GLY A 7 1.11 8.61 -21.02
C GLY A 7 0.19 8.88 -19.82
N GLY A 8 -0.34 7.85 -19.15
CA GLY A 8 -1.07 7.99 -17.90
C GLY A 8 -0.17 8.30 -16.70
N LEU A 9 -0.78 8.74 -15.60
CA LEU A 9 -0.14 8.86 -14.29
C LEU A 9 -0.88 7.97 -13.30
N GLU A 10 -0.14 7.20 -12.51
CA GLU A 10 -0.72 6.47 -11.38
C GLU A 10 0.16 6.55 -10.13
N PRO A 11 -0.39 6.29 -8.92
CA PRO A 11 0.42 6.15 -7.73
C PRO A 11 1.43 5.01 -7.88
N ALA A 12 2.43 4.95 -7.00
CA ALA A 12 3.39 3.86 -6.99
C ALA A 12 2.74 2.54 -6.49
N LEU A 13 1.93 1.92 -7.35
CA LEU A 13 1.10 0.75 -7.03
C LEU A 13 1.86 -0.58 -7.02
N THR A 14 3.03 -0.64 -7.66
CA THR A 14 3.79 -1.88 -7.84
C THR A 14 5.24 -1.67 -7.48
N TRP A 15 5.92 -2.75 -7.06
CA TRP A 15 7.37 -2.69 -6.83
C TRP A 15 8.15 -2.32 -8.09
N ALA A 16 7.63 -2.64 -9.27
CA ALA A 16 8.25 -2.22 -10.54
C ALA A 16 8.27 -0.70 -10.71
N HIS A 17 7.34 0.06 -10.12
CA HIS A 17 7.39 1.52 -10.12
C HIS A 17 8.58 2.03 -9.32
N TYR A 18 8.76 1.51 -8.11
CA TYR A 18 9.89 1.86 -7.24
C TYR A 18 11.25 1.56 -7.90
N LYS A 19 11.36 0.45 -8.64
CA LYS A 19 12.60 0.08 -9.36
C LYS A 19 12.93 0.99 -10.54
N ARG A 20 11.93 1.66 -11.12
CA ARG A 20 12.10 2.45 -12.34
C ARG A 20 12.39 3.92 -12.06
N VAL A 21 12.02 4.40 -10.88
CA VAL A 21 12.21 5.79 -10.50
C VAL A 21 13.59 5.93 -9.87
N ALA A 22 14.39 6.84 -10.42
CA ALA A 22 15.68 7.20 -9.86
C ALA A 22 15.52 7.81 -8.47
N ASP A 23 16.47 7.54 -7.59
CA ASP A 23 16.49 8.16 -6.28
C ASP A 23 16.89 9.65 -6.37
N VAL A 24 16.55 10.43 -5.34
CA VAL A 24 16.99 11.84 -5.20
C VAL A 24 17.74 11.96 -3.89
N PRO A 25 18.99 12.45 -3.86
CA PRO A 25 19.81 12.44 -2.64
C PRO A 25 19.07 12.90 -1.38
N ASP A 26 19.21 12.12 -0.30
CA ASP A 26 18.64 12.49 1.01
C ASP A 26 19.38 13.69 1.65
N SER A 27 18.95 14.11 2.84
CA SER A 27 19.58 15.23 3.57
C SER A 27 21.06 14.98 3.91
N ASP A 28 21.47 13.71 3.96
CA ASP A 28 22.83 13.27 4.23
C ASP A 28 23.63 13.05 2.94
N GLY A 29 23.04 13.35 1.78
CA GLY A 29 23.64 13.22 0.45
C GLY A 29 23.72 11.78 -0.04
N ARG A 30 23.02 10.82 0.58
CA ARG A 30 23.00 9.43 0.12
C ARG A 30 22.11 9.29 -1.09
N ASP A 31 22.64 8.61 -2.11
CA ASP A 31 21.93 8.22 -3.33
C ASP A 31 21.99 6.71 -3.47
N PHE A 32 20.82 6.06 -3.47
CA PHE A 32 20.69 4.61 -3.59
C PHE A 32 20.51 4.14 -5.05
N GLY A 33 20.48 5.06 -6.02
CA GLY A 33 20.26 4.79 -7.43
C GLY A 33 18.78 4.69 -7.81
N THR A 34 17.99 3.90 -7.08
CA THR A 34 16.53 3.82 -7.27
C THR A 34 15.75 3.96 -5.97
N VAL A 35 14.48 4.38 -6.06
CA VAL A 35 13.60 4.45 -4.89
C VAL A 35 13.39 3.07 -4.26
N ALA A 36 13.41 1.99 -5.05
CA ALA A 36 13.37 0.62 -4.52
C ALA A 36 14.60 0.30 -3.67
N ASP A 37 15.78 0.69 -4.13
CA ASP A 37 17.03 0.45 -3.42
C ASP A 37 17.12 1.32 -2.17
N ARG A 38 16.59 2.55 -2.19
CA ARG A 38 16.42 3.36 -0.98
C ARG A 38 15.55 2.67 0.06
N VAL A 39 14.37 2.17 -0.31
CA VAL A 39 13.45 1.52 0.64
C VAL A 39 14.12 0.35 1.37
N VAL A 40 14.95 -0.43 0.67
CA VAL A 40 15.70 -1.54 1.29
C VAL A 40 16.98 -1.04 1.98
N GLY A 41 17.62 0.00 1.47
CA GLY A 41 18.83 0.61 2.04
C GLY A 41 18.57 1.24 3.40
N GLU A 42 17.52 2.05 3.52
CA GLU A 42 17.11 2.70 4.76
C GLU A 42 16.69 1.70 5.84
N LEU A 43 16.22 0.50 5.47
CA LEU A 43 15.99 -0.58 6.44
C LEU A 43 17.28 -0.86 7.24
N TRP A 44 18.43 -0.86 6.58
CA TRP A 44 19.72 -1.15 7.21
C TRP A 44 20.27 0.00 8.03
N ASP A 45 19.64 1.17 8.05
CA ASP A 45 19.98 2.21 9.04
C ASP A 45 19.59 1.76 10.45
N PHE A 46 18.53 0.95 10.57
CA PHE A 46 17.98 0.51 11.85
C PHE A 46 18.36 -0.92 12.25
N PHE A 47 18.68 -1.77 11.27
CA PHE A 47 18.96 -3.19 11.51
C PHE A 47 20.40 -3.55 11.17
N ARG A 48 20.90 -4.62 11.81
CA ARG A 48 22.19 -5.24 11.53
C ARG A 48 21.99 -6.74 11.33
N VAL A 49 22.84 -7.34 10.53
CA VAL A 49 22.86 -8.78 10.25
C VAL A 49 24.31 -9.23 10.17
N GLU A 50 24.60 -10.46 10.60
CA GLU A 50 25.95 -11.01 10.49
C GLU A 50 26.40 -11.05 9.02
N PRO A 51 27.70 -10.77 8.74
CA PRO A 51 28.19 -10.60 7.38
C PRO A 51 27.87 -11.78 6.45
N GLU A 52 27.91 -13.02 6.95
CA GLU A 52 27.65 -14.23 6.16
C GLU A 52 26.18 -14.37 5.71
N TRP A 53 25.26 -13.63 6.34
CA TRP A 53 23.83 -13.62 5.98
C TRP A 53 23.39 -12.36 5.24
N SER A 54 24.26 -11.37 5.07
CA SER A 54 23.92 -10.06 4.51
C SER A 54 23.20 -10.14 3.17
N ASP A 55 23.79 -10.82 2.17
CA ASP A 55 23.20 -10.96 0.83
C ASP A 55 21.83 -11.66 0.87
N ARG A 56 21.69 -12.66 1.73
CA ARG A 56 20.43 -13.39 1.91
C ARG A 56 19.36 -12.48 2.53
N ALA A 57 19.74 -11.67 3.51
CA ALA A 57 18.84 -10.74 4.19
C ALA A 57 18.36 -9.63 3.25
N VAL A 58 19.28 -9.00 2.49
CA VAL A 58 18.95 -8.01 1.45
C VAL A 58 17.96 -8.59 0.44
N ARG A 59 18.24 -9.80 -0.08
CA ARG A 59 17.35 -10.46 -1.03
C ARG A 59 15.97 -10.76 -0.44
N ARG A 60 15.89 -11.16 0.83
CA ARG A 60 14.63 -11.41 1.53
C ARG A 60 13.81 -10.13 1.72
N ALA A 61 14.46 -9.04 2.14
CA ALA A 61 13.81 -7.74 2.27
C ALA A 61 13.23 -7.28 0.92
N TYR A 62 14.05 -7.33 -0.13
CA TYR A 62 13.64 -6.95 -1.48
C TYR A 62 12.47 -7.78 -2.03
N ASN A 63 12.46 -9.08 -1.73
CA ASN A 63 11.38 -9.99 -2.13
C ASN A 63 10.07 -9.78 -1.35
N ALA A 64 10.11 -9.15 -0.17
CA ALA A 64 8.92 -8.84 0.62
C ALA A 64 8.21 -7.57 0.13
N CYS A 65 8.95 -6.61 -0.43
CA CYS A 65 8.42 -5.30 -0.85
C CYS A 65 7.18 -5.35 -1.75
N PRO A 66 7.06 -6.22 -2.78
CA PRO A 66 5.85 -6.29 -3.61
C PRO A 66 4.57 -6.55 -2.81
N LYS A 67 4.64 -7.46 -1.83
CA LYS A 67 3.50 -7.77 -0.97
C LYS A 67 3.21 -6.60 -0.03
N LEU A 68 4.24 -6.00 0.57
CA LEU A 68 4.08 -4.85 1.47
C LEU A 68 3.39 -3.66 0.79
N ILE A 69 3.70 -3.37 -0.47
CA ILE A 69 3.02 -2.31 -1.24
C ILE A 69 1.55 -2.64 -1.45
N THR A 70 1.24 -3.89 -1.79
CA THR A 70 -0.15 -4.33 -1.99
C THR A 70 -0.94 -4.25 -0.69
N ASP A 71 -0.35 -4.72 0.41
CA ASP A 71 -0.93 -4.69 1.75
C ASP A 71 -1.11 -3.26 2.25
N MET A 72 -0.17 -2.34 1.95
CA MET A 72 -0.29 -0.93 2.31
C MET A 72 -1.56 -0.28 1.73
N HIS A 73 -1.84 -0.48 0.43
CA HIS A 73 -3.06 0.07 -0.18
C HIS A 73 -4.32 -0.58 0.39
N TYR A 74 -4.30 -1.88 0.64
CA TYR A 74 -5.43 -2.59 1.25
C TYR A 74 -5.70 -2.08 2.68
N GLU A 75 -4.66 -1.95 3.50
CA GLU A 75 -4.77 -1.47 4.88
C GLU A 75 -5.14 0.02 4.93
N ALA A 76 -4.72 0.82 3.94
CA ALA A 76 -5.14 2.22 3.80
C ALA A 76 -6.67 2.34 3.70
N ASN A 77 -7.30 1.50 2.87
CA ASN A 77 -8.76 1.47 2.74
C ASN A 77 -9.44 1.17 4.09
N VAL A 78 -9.00 0.10 4.74
CA VAL A 78 -9.55 -0.34 6.05
C VAL A 78 -9.33 0.74 7.12
N GLN A 79 -8.17 1.40 7.12
CA GLN A 79 -7.87 2.47 8.05
C GLN A 79 -8.76 3.70 7.81
N ALA A 80 -9.04 4.06 6.56
CA ALA A 80 -9.94 5.16 6.23
C ALA A 80 -11.37 4.88 6.70
N VAL A 81 -11.89 3.67 6.44
CA VAL A 81 -13.20 3.23 6.96
C VAL A 81 -13.29 3.42 8.48
N ARG A 82 -12.31 2.88 9.21
CA ARG A 82 -12.28 2.99 10.68
C ARG A 82 -12.18 4.44 11.14
N THR A 83 -11.39 5.26 10.45
CA THR A 83 -11.20 6.68 10.77
C THR A 83 -12.48 7.47 10.54
N TYR A 84 -13.21 7.21 9.46
CA TYR A 84 -14.48 7.83 9.17
C TYR A 84 -15.51 7.50 10.24
N HIS A 85 -15.69 6.21 10.55
CA HIS A 85 -16.62 5.79 11.59
C HIS A 85 -16.27 6.37 12.96
N ALA A 86 -14.98 6.39 13.33
CA ALA A 86 -14.54 6.92 14.61
C ALA A 86 -14.71 8.45 14.71
N LYS A 87 -14.31 9.21 13.67
CA LYS A 87 -14.29 10.68 13.72
C LYS A 87 -15.61 11.33 13.33
N LYS A 88 -16.31 10.78 12.34
CA LYS A 88 -17.55 11.37 11.78
C LYS A 88 -18.80 10.79 12.41
N LEU A 89 -18.82 9.47 12.61
CA LEU A 89 -19.98 8.78 13.19
C LEU A 89 -19.84 8.51 14.70
N ARG A 90 -18.67 8.82 15.30
CA ARG A 90 -18.33 8.53 16.71
C ARG A 90 -18.59 7.07 17.11
N LYS A 91 -18.46 6.15 16.15
CA LYS A 91 -18.64 4.71 16.34
C LYS A 91 -17.32 4.00 16.15
N LYS A 92 -16.95 3.14 17.11
CA LYS A 92 -15.81 2.24 16.96
C LYS A 92 -16.20 1.08 16.05
N VAL A 93 -15.43 0.86 15.00
CA VAL A 93 -15.56 -0.27 14.07
C VAL A 93 -14.32 -1.13 14.17
N GLU A 94 -14.51 -2.44 14.33
CA GLU A 94 -13.41 -3.39 14.36
C GLU A 94 -12.82 -3.59 12.95
N LYS A 95 -11.56 -4.03 12.91
CA LYS A 95 -10.87 -4.26 11.63
C LYS A 95 -11.62 -5.25 10.73
N LYS A 96 -12.23 -6.30 11.30
CA LYS A 96 -12.99 -7.30 10.54
C LYS A 96 -14.24 -6.72 9.90
N GLU A 97 -14.99 -5.88 10.63
CA GLU A 97 -16.18 -5.18 10.14
C GLU A 97 -15.80 -4.10 9.11
N ALA A 98 -14.73 -3.35 9.34
CA ALA A 98 -14.28 -2.31 8.42
C ALA A 98 -13.93 -2.84 7.01
N ARG A 99 -13.44 -4.09 6.92
CA ARG A 99 -13.11 -4.75 5.64
C ARG A 99 -14.32 -5.04 4.74
N THR A 100 -15.54 -4.92 5.27
CA THR A 100 -16.77 -5.19 4.51
C THR A 100 -17.59 -3.93 4.24
N ILE A 101 -17.10 -2.75 4.64
CA ILE A 101 -17.80 -1.48 4.47
C ILE A 101 -17.18 -0.75 3.29
N TRP A 102 -18.03 -0.32 2.36
CA TRP A 102 -17.66 0.58 1.27
C TRP A 102 -18.16 1.98 1.59
N LEU A 103 -17.24 2.92 1.80
CA LEU A 103 -17.59 4.33 1.88
C LEU A 103 -17.83 4.91 0.48
N THR A 104 -18.56 6.03 0.41
CA THR A 104 -18.62 6.83 -0.82
C THR A 104 -17.32 7.62 -1.02
N GLU A 105 -17.10 8.14 -2.22
CA GLU A 105 -15.94 8.97 -2.53
C GLU A 105 -15.88 10.20 -1.60
N GLU A 106 -17.00 10.88 -1.40
CA GLU A 106 -17.10 12.06 -0.52
C GLU A 106 -16.78 11.71 0.94
N GLN A 107 -17.12 10.50 1.37
CA GLN A 107 -16.80 10.04 2.72
C GLN A 107 -15.31 9.74 2.87
N TYR A 108 -14.68 9.08 1.89
CA TYR A 108 -13.23 8.86 1.90
C TYR A 108 -12.43 10.17 1.85
N MET A 109 -12.88 11.14 1.06
CA MET A 109 -12.20 12.44 0.93
C MET A 109 -12.24 13.26 2.23
N GLN A 110 -13.13 12.96 3.16
CA GLN A 110 -13.14 13.58 4.49
C GLN A 110 -12.11 12.99 5.47
N VAL A 111 -11.44 11.89 5.11
CA VAL A 111 -10.54 11.14 6.00
C VAL A 111 -9.25 10.72 5.32
N ILE A 112 -8.59 11.68 4.66
CA ILE A 112 -7.25 11.47 4.09
C ILE A 112 -6.29 11.02 5.20
N LEU A 113 -5.58 9.92 4.96
CA LEU A 113 -4.61 9.39 5.91
C LEU A 113 -3.41 10.35 6.01
N TRP A 114 -2.89 10.54 7.22
CA TRP A 114 -1.84 11.53 7.48
C TRP A 114 -0.59 11.37 6.59
N TRP A 115 -0.20 10.12 6.31
CA TRP A 115 0.96 9.81 5.47
C TRP A 115 0.70 10.02 3.97
N CYS A 116 -0.56 10.14 3.57
CA CYS A 116 -0.99 10.45 2.20
C CYS A 116 -1.45 11.91 2.06
N ALA A 117 -1.48 12.68 3.15
CA ALA A 117 -2.07 14.03 3.18
C ALA A 117 -1.35 15.03 2.26
N THR A 118 -0.04 14.83 2.03
CA THR A 118 0.76 15.64 1.10
C THR A 118 0.64 15.18 -0.36
N HIS A 119 -0.05 14.06 -0.62
CA HIS A 119 -0.19 13.43 -1.93
C HIS A 119 -1.68 13.21 -2.26
N TRP A 120 -2.42 14.32 -2.34
CA TRP A 120 -3.88 14.32 -2.52
C TRP A 120 -4.32 13.58 -3.79
N ASP A 121 -3.54 13.71 -4.87
CA ASP A 121 -3.74 13.07 -6.16
C ASP A 121 -3.63 11.55 -6.06
N CYS A 122 -2.67 11.06 -5.28
CA CYS A 122 -2.57 9.64 -4.97
C CYS A 122 -3.78 9.13 -4.17
N TRP A 123 -4.22 9.90 -3.17
CA TRP A 123 -5.40 9.54 -2.37
C TRP A 123 -6.65 9.47 -3.23
N GLU A 124 -6.90 10.51 -4.04
CA GLU A 124 -8.05 10.57 -4.94
C GLU A 124 -8.06 9.38 -5.91
N TYR A 125 -6.90 9.01 -6.47
CA TYR A 125 -6.78 7.82 -7.30
C TYR A 125 -7.18 6.55 -6.55
N PHE A 126 -6.70 6.35 -5.31
CA PHE A 126 -7.08 5.18 -4.52
C PHE A 126 -8.59 5.13 -4.25
N VAL A 127 -9.18 6.28 -3.91
CA VAL A 127 -10.61 6.38 -3.64
C VAL A 127 -11.43 6.01 -4.88
N LYS A 128 -11.13 6.60 -6.04
CA LYS A 128 -11.80 6.27 -7.31
C LYS A 128 -11.71 4.77 -7.61
N ARG A 129 -10.54 4.17 -7.40
CA ARG A 129 -10.34 2.73 -7.59
C ARG A 129 -11.16 1.89 -6.61
N TRP A 130 -11.28 2.27 -5.34
CA TRP A 130 -12.07 1.52 -4.36
C TRP A 130 -13.57 1.69 -4.56
N CYS A 131 -14.01 2.81 -5.12
CA CYS A 131 -15.41 3.10 -5.44
C CYS A 131 -15.85 2.56 -6.81
N ASP A 132 -14.91 2.09 -7.65
CA ASP A 132 -15.21 1.45 -8.93
C ASP A 132 -16.02 0.14 -8.72
N PRO A 133 -17.25 0.05 -9.25
CA PRO A 133 -18.09 -1.15 -9.12
C PRO A 133 -17.47 -2.41 -9.71
N GLU A 134 -16.69 -2.33 -10.80
CA GLU A 134 -16.04 -3.50 -11.39
C GLU A 134 -14.90 -4.00 -10.50
N TRP A 135 -14.15 -3.07 -9.92
CA TRP A 135 -13.10 -3.38 -8.95
C TRP A 135 -13.70 -4.03 -7.69
N GLN A 136 -14.78 -3.47 -7.14
CA GLN A 136 -15.47 -4.04 -5.97
C GLN A 136 -16.01 -5.45 -6.25
N LYS A 137 -16.61 -5.70 -7.42
CA LYS A 137 -17.06 -7.04 -7.83
C LYS A 137 -15.91 -8.04 -7.88
N THR A 138 -14.80 -7.66 -8.49
CA THR A 138 -13.60 -8.50 -8.56
C THR A 138 -13.06 -8.80 -7.16
N HIS A 139 -12.99 -7.79 -6.30
CA HIS A 139 -12.49 -7.92 -4.94
C HIS A 139 -13.41 -8.83 -4.09
N GLU A 140 -14.72 -8.67 -4.17
CA GLU A 140 -15.68 -9.52 -3.46
C GLU A 140 -15.62 -10.96 -3.97
N ALA A 141 -15.48 -11.18 -5.28
CA ALA A 141 -15.31 -12.53 -5.83
C ALA A 141 -14.05 -13.22 -5.27
N CYS A 142 -12.92 -12.51 -5.20
CA CYS A 142 -11.70 -13.02 -4.58
C CYS A 142 -11.88 -13.32 -3.09
N ARG A 143 -12.57 -12.46 -2.35
CA ARG A 143 -12.92 -12.69 -0.94
C ARG A 143 -13.79 -13.94 -0.78
N GLN A 144 -14.82 -14.11 -1.59
CA GLN A 144 -15.70 -15.27 -1.56
C GLN A 144 -14.97 -16.57 -1.89
N ARG A 145 -14.00 -16.54 -2.81
CA ARG A 145 -13.11 -17.69 -3.06
C ARG A 145 -12.28 -18.02 -1.82
N ARG A 146 -11.66 -17.03 -1.17
CA ARG A 146 -10.87 -17.23 0.06
C ARG A 146 -11.69 -17.80 1.21
N LEU A 147 -12.93 -17.35 1.40
CA LEU A 147 -13.84 -17.88 2.43
C LEU A 147 -14.20 -19.36 2.20
N LYS A 148 -14.18 -19.81 0.94
CA LYS A 148 -14.44 -21.21 0.57
C LYS A 148 -13.20 -22.09 0.64
N MET A 149 -12.00 -21.52 0.77
CA MET A 149 -10.77 -22.29 0.91
C MET A 149 -10.63 -22.83 2.34
N PRO A 150 -10.19 -24.10 2.51
CA PRO A 150 -9.82 -24.64 3.82
C PRO A 150 -8.76 -23.75 4.48
N ALA A 151 -8.77 -23.67 5.82
CA ALA A 151 -7.92 -22.75 6.57
C ALA A 151 -6.40 -22.88 6.29
N LEU A 152 -5.95 -24.05 5.81
CA LEU A 152 -4.55 -24.33 5.45
C LEU A 152 -4.12 -23.70 4.10
N GLU A 153 -5.06 -23.28 3.26
CA GLU A 153 -4.82 -22.77 1.90
C GLU A 153 -5.08 -21.25 1.74
N GLN A 154 -5.45 -20.57 2.83
CA GLN A 154 -5.83 -19.15 2.79
C GLN A 154 -4.64 -18.17 2.70
N ILE A 155 -3.40 -18.65 2.64
CA ILE A 155 -2.20 -17.80 2.60
C ILE A 155 -1.77 -17.58 1.14
N CYS A 156 -2.41 -16.61 0.47
CA CYS A 156 -1.90 -15.94 -0.73
C CYS A 156 -2.41 -14.49 -0.76
#